data_AF-A0A842N8T4-F1
#
_entry.id   AF-A0A842N8T4-F1
#
_cell.length_a   1.000
_cell.length_b   1.000
_cell.length_c   1.000
_cell.angle_alpha   90.00
_cell.angle_beta   90.00
_cell.angle_gamma   90.00
#
_symmetry.space_group_name_H-M   'P 1'
#
loop_
_entity.id
_entity.type
_entity.pdbx_description
1 polymer ?
#
loop_
_entity_poly.entity_id
_entity_poly.type
_entity_poly.pdbx_seq_one_letter_code
_entity_poly.pdbx_strand_id
1 'polypeptide(L)'
;MIIINFTGGARKVFQTNSLEITNTVNNISELITHLISQKPENTPDFDGKNLLIAVNGVDSSALDGNNTILKSGDIVNIIPIIHGGSKTNVKFSIKKYQVELFQIKKSNSNKEYLLALRKKFPRLKLQAISSKFILDKDHAKKIINISINKLNNDQLLSEKIETDLLLRFANTTQINDAIKNVGLSKDENFILIVIGNKSNVLKLHQVICDDLEIIFKNNNIYFIKKYFGISNQTLRSIESKTPLVDLLVEKATILI
;
A
#
# COMPACT_ATOMS: atom_id res chain seq x y z
N MET A 1 32.02 0.59 26.26
CA MET A 1 31.07 -0.32 25.60
C MET A 1 29.68 0.28 25.72
N ILE A 2 28.99 0.47 24.60
CA ILE A 2 27.59 0.93 24.54
C ILE A 2 26.75 -0.21 23.97
N ILE A 3 25.57 -0.45 24.53
CA ILE A 3 24.64 -1.48 24.03
C ILE A 3 23.56 -0.79 23.20
N ILE A 4 23.37 -1.25 21.97
CA ILE A 4 22.33 -0.74 21.08
C ILE A 4 21.26 -1.80 20.94
N ASN A 5 20.02 -1.42 21.22
CA ASN A 5 18.86 -2.27 20.98
C ASN A 5 18.10 -1.77 19.76
N PHE A 6 17.84 -2.68 18.82
CA PHE A 6 17.03 -2.37 17.64
C PHE A 6 15.58 -2.77 17.86
N THR A 7 14.68 -1.96 17.33
CA THR A 7 13.23 -2.25 17.29
C THR A 7 12.67 -2.07 15.88
N GLY A 8 11.51 -2.65 15.62
CA GLY A 8 10.78 -2.46 14.35
C GLY A 8 11.63 -2.74 13.11
N GLY A 9 11.62 -1.80 12.15
CA GLY A 9 12.36 -1.89 10.89
C GLY A 9 13.89 -2.02 11.07
N ALA A 10 14.46 -1.47 12.13
CA ALA A 10 15.90 -1.53 12.38
C ALA A 10 16.39 -2.97 12.63
N ARG A 11 15.56 -3.84 13.23
CA ARG A 11 15.90 -5.27 13.39
C ARG A 11 16.08 -5.99 12.04
N LYS A 12 15.30 -5.58 11.03
CA LYS A 12 15.41 -6.15 9.68
C LYS A 12 16.66 -5.64 8.96
N VAL A 13 17.01 -4.36 9.15
CA VAL A 13 18.20 -3.73 8.59
C VAL A 13 19.47 -4.38 9.14
N PHE A 14 19.58 -4.52 10.46
CA PHE A 14 20.81 -5.04 11.10
C PHE A 14 20.80 -6.56 11.33
N GLN A 15 19.68 -7.23 11.03
CA GLN A 15 19.49 -8.68 11.20
C GLN A 15 19.78 -9.20 12.63
N THR A 16 19.78 -8.30 13.62
CA THR A 16 20.01 -8.59 15.03
C THR A 16 19.06 -7.77 15.90
N ASN A 17 18.83 -8.23 17.13
CA ASN A 17 18.07 -7.49 18.13
C ASN A 17 18.92 -6.43 18.85
N SER A 18 20.24 -6.64 18.91
CA SER A 18 21.16 -5.74 19.58
C SER A 18 22.56 -5.79 18.97
N LEU A 19 23.33 -4.72 19.20
CA LEU A 19 24.74 -4.60 18.82
C LEU A 19 25.52 -3.99 19.99
N GLU A 20 26.71 -4.50 20.24
CA GLU A 20 27.65 -3.90 21.18
C GLU A 20 28.69 -3.09 20.43
N ILE A 21 28.86 -1.81 20.80
CA ILE A 21 29.89 -0.95 20.25
C ILE A 21 30.97 -0.72 21.31
N THR A 22 32.19 -1.13 20.97
CA THR A 22 33.39 -0.92 21.77
C THR A 22 34.25 0.25 21.28
N ASN A 23 34.03 0.70 20.03
CA ASN A 23 34.72 1.85 19.44
C ASN A 23 34.29 3.19 20.08
N THR A 24 35.16 4.19 19.99
CA THR A 24 34.86 5.56 20.42
C THR A 24 33.78 6.18 19.55
N VAL A 25 32.58 6.24 20.10
CA VAL A 25 31.43 7.00 19.60
C VAL A 25 31.04 7.98 20.70
N ASN A 26 31.21 9.27 20.46
CA ASN A 26 31.09 10.28 21.53
C ASN A 26 29.65 10.78 21.68
N ASN A 27 28.87 10.79 20.60
CA ASN A 27 27.49 11.31 20.60
C ASN A 27 26.59 10.52 19.65
N ILE A 28 25.30 10.84 19.68
CA ILE A 28 24.27 10.18 18.84
C ILE A 28 24.51 10.38 17.34
N SER A 29 24.98 11.56 16.90
CA SER A 29 25.26 11.82 15.49
C SER A 29 26.36 10.88 14.94
N GLU A 30 27.44 10.73 15.70
CA GLU A 30 28.51 9.78 15.40
C GLU A 30 28.01 8.34 15.43
N LEU A 31 27.11 8.02 16.38
CA LEU A 31 26.51 6.69 16.47
C LEU A 31 25.72 6.34 15.20
N ILE A 32 24.86 7.24 14.73
CA ILE A 32 24.06 7.03 13.53
C ILE A 32 24.97 6.83 12.32
N THR A 33 26.01 7.66 12.19
CA THR A 33 26.99 7.55 11.10
C THR A 33 27.70 6.19 11.13
N HIS A 34 28.12 5.75 12.31
CA HIS A 34 28.72 4.43 12.51
C HIS A 34 27.76 3.31 12.10
N LEU A 35 26.51 3.33 12.57
CA LEU A 35 25.49 2.35 12.23
C LEU A 35 25.21 2.27 10.72
N ILE A 36 25.17 3.41 10.02
CA ILE A 36 25.00 3.44 8.56
C ILE A 36 26.18 2.73 7.88
N SER A 37 27.42 2.98 8.32
CA SER A 37 28.61 2.36 7.75
C SER A 37 28.76 0.86 8.04
N GLN A 38 28.16 0.37 9.13
CA GLN A 38 28.19 -1.04 9.54
C GLN A 38 26.96 -1.83 9.04
N LYS A 39 26.12 -1.22 8.20
CA LYS A 39 24.94 -1.88 7.66
C LYS A 39 25.33 -3.12 6.83
N PRO A 40 24.74 -4.31 7.06
CA PRO A 40 25.05 -5.48 6.25
C PRO A 40 24.68 -5.27 4.77
N GLU A 41 25.45 -5.88 3.87
CA GLU A 41 25.11 -5.92 2.44
C GLU A 41 23.78 -6.66 2.23
N ASN A 42 23.03 -6.30 1.18
CA ASN A 42 21.73 -6.90 0.82
C ASN A 42 20.61 -6.76 1.87
N THR A 43 20.72 -5.78 2.79
CA THR A 43 19.65 -5.41 3.72
C THR A 43 18.96 -4.10 3.30
N PRO A 44 17.70 -3.86 3.74
CA PRO A 44 17.01 -2.59 3.47
C PRO A 44 17.83 -1.38 3.93
N ASP A 45 17.57 -0.22 3.34
CA ASP A 45 18.26 1.02 3.72
C ASP A 45 17.94 1.45 5.16
N PHE A 46 18.93 2.02 5.82
CA PHE A 46 18.80 2.57 7.16
C PHE A 46 18.59 4.09 7.10
N ASP A 47 17.39 4.56 7.40
CA ASP A 47 17.10 5.99 7.47
C ASP A 47 17.52 6.56 8.83
N GLY A 48 18.74 7.11 8.88
CA GLY A 48 19.30 7.74 10.08
C GLY A 48 18.61 9.02 10.53
N LYS A 49 17.69 9.60 9.73
CA LYS A 49 17.01 10.88 10.06
C LYS A 49 15.69 10.65 10.78
N ASN A 50 15.02 9.56 10.46
CA ASN A 50 13.66 9.25 10.93
C ASN A 50 13.70 8.24 12.08
N LEU A 51 14.37 8.61 13.16
CA LEU A 51 14.58 7.76 14.33
C LEU A 51 14.12 8.50 15.61
N LEU A 52 13.46 7.77 16.50
CA LEU A 52 13.34 8.09 17.90
C LEU A 52 14.44 7.31 18.61
N ILE A 53 15.25 8.00 19.38
CA ILE A 53 16.42 7.41 20.03
C ILE A 53 16.25 7.62 21.53
N ALA A 54 16.30 6.54 22.31
CA ALA A 54 16.23 6.64 23.77
C ALA A 54 17.54 6.17 24.40
N VAL A 55 18.16 7.01 25.21
CA VAL A 55 19.38 6.70 25.98
C VAL A 55 18.98 6.43 27.42
N ASN A 56 19.28 5.23 27.92
CA ASN A 56 18.92 4.77 29.27
C ASN A 56 17.42 4.97 29.60
N GLY A 57 16.56 4.82 28.59
CA GLY A 57 15.10 4.96 28.73
C GLY A 57 14.57 6.39 28.55
N VAL A 58 15.43 7.39 28.37
CA VAL A 58 15.04 8.79 28.13
C VAL A 58 15.19 9.13 26.65
N ASP A 59 14.16 9.73 26.06
CA ASP A 59 14.20 10.21 24.67
C ASP A 59 15.33 11.25 24.49
N SER A 60 16.17 11.07 23.46
CA SER A 60 17.30 11.95 23.19
C SER A 60 16.87 13.39 22.91
N SER A 61 15.67 13.60 22.39
CA SER A 61 15.11 14.95 22.18
C SER A 61 14.86 15.71 23.48
N ALA A 62 14.64 15.00 24.60
CA ALA A 62 14.56 15.57 25.94
C ALA A 62 15.94 15.76 26.60
N LEU A 63 16.99 15.26 25.96
CA LEU A 63 18.39 15.48 26.32
C LEU A 63 18.95 16.59 25.42
N ASP A 64 19.95 16.29 24.59
CA ASP A 64 20.57 17.24 23.65
C ASP A 64 20.43 16.78 22.18
N GLY A 65 19.37 16.03 21.90
CA GLY A 65 19.09 15.45 20.58
C GLY A 65 20.29 14.66 20.06
N ASN A 66 20.70 14.96 18.83
CA ASN A 66 21.85 14.31 18.17
C ASN A 66 23.20 14.60 18.83
N ASN A 67 23.29 15.65 19.66
CA ASN A 67 24.51 16.02 20.38
C ASN A 67 24.62 15.35 21.75
N THR A 68 23.60 14.58 22.16
CA THR A 68 23.62 13.82 23.42
C THR A 68 24.89 12.98 23.49
N ILE A 69 25.71 13.24 24.52
CA ILE A 69 26.98 12.56 24.77
C ILE A 69 26.71 11.16 25.27
N LEU A 70 27.32 10.16 24.62
CA LEU A 70 27.21 8.76 25.00
C LEU A 70 28.40 8.34 25.85
N LYS A 71 28.14 7.55 26.89
CA LYS A 71 29.13 7.06 27.84
C LYS A 71 29.18 5.53 27.81
N SER A 72 30.32 4.99 28.23
CA SER A 72 30.43 3.54 28.43
C SER A 72 29.42 3.08 29.48
N GLY A 73 28.68 2.01 29.16
CA GLY A 73 27.58 1.49 29.97
C GLY A 73 26.19 1.94 29.50
N ASP A 74 26.10 2.92 28.60
CA ASP A 74 24.81 3.38 28.10
C ASP A 74 24.09 2.30 27.28
N ILE A 75 22.76 2.28 27.43
CA ILE A 75 21.84 1.49 26.61
C ILE A 75 21.09 2.45 25.70
N VAL A 76 21.28 2.30 24.39
CA VAL A 76 20.64 3.12 23.37
C VAL A 76 19.60 2.29 22.62
N ASN A 77 18.34 2.70 22.66
CA ASN A 77 17.28 2.07 21.89
C ASN A 77 17.06 2.86 20.59
N ILE A 78 17.22 2.20 19.44
CA ILE A 78 16.92 2.76 18.12
C ILE A 78 15.51 2.35 17.71
N ILE A 79 14.64 3.34 17.58
CA ILE A 79 13.22 3.16 17.28
C ILE A 79 12.93 3.91 15.98
N PRO A 80 12.86 3.21 14.83
CA PRO A 80 12.51 3.86 13.57
C PRO A 80 11.14 4.53 13.67
N ILE A 81 11.10 5.83 13.39
CA ILE A 81 9.85 6.57 13.27
C ILE A 81 9.28 6.19 11.91
N ILE A 82 8.33 5.27 11.95
CA ILE A 82 7.41 5.07 10.84
C ILE A 82 6.41 6.22 10.81
N HIS A 83 6.83 7.32 10.18
CA HIS A 83 5.89 8.19 9.47
C HIS A 83 5.05 7.27 8.57
N GLY A 84 3.78 7.57 8.31
CA GLY A 84 2.98 6.85 7.29
C GLY A 84 3.51 7.11 5.87
N GLY A 85 4.81 6.87 5.68
CA GLY A 85 5.66 7.30 4.58
C GLY A 85 5.54 6.32 3.44
N SER A 86 5.26 6.90 2.28
CA SER A 86 4.69 6.30 1.07
C SER A 86 3.21 5.89 1.24
N LYS A 87 2.31 6.61 0.55
CA LYS A 87 0.93 6.15 0.30
C LYS A 87 1.00 4.90 -0.59
N THR A 88 1.50 3.78 -0.08
CA THR A 88 1.55 2.50 -0.82
C THR A 88 0.20 1.81 -0.84
N ASN A 89 -0.64 2.18 0.13
CA ASN A 89 -1.99 1.68 0.23
C ASN A 89 -3.01 2.74 0.63
N VAL A 90 -4.27 2.42 0.34
CA VAL A 90 -5.43 3.17 0.79
C VAL A 90 -6.37 2.24 1.51
N LYS A 91 -6.82 2.67 2.69
CA LYS A 91 -7.72 1.91 3.57
C LYS A 91 -9.07 2.59 3.70
N PHE A 92 -10.13 1.80 3.70
CA PHE A 92 -11.48 2.23 4.06
C PHE A 92 -12.34 1.01 4.44
N SER A 93 -13.49 1.27 5.02
CA SER A 93 -14.45 0.21 5.38
C SER A 93 -15.75 0.41 4.61
N ILE A 94 -16.38 -0.69 4.21
CA ILE A 94 -17.69 -0.73 3.59
C ILE A 94 -18.51 -1.80 4.30
N LYS A 95 -19.54 -1.39 5.05
CA LYS A 95 -20.29 -2.25 5.95
C LYS A 95 -19.33 -3.02 6.89
N LYS A 96 -19.42 -4.35 6.92
CA LYS A 96 -18.58 -5.24 7.74
C LYS A 96 -17.17 -5.50 7.15
N TYR A 97 -16.89 -5.06 5.93
CA TYR A 97 -15.64 -5.37 5.24
C TYR A 97 -14.60 -4.27 5.42
N GLN A 98 -13.38 -4.69 5.76
CA GLN A 98 -12.18 -3.88 5.56
C GLN A 98 -11.76 -4.00 4.10
N VAL A 99 -11.55 -2.86 3.46
CA VAL A 99 -11.03 -2.77 2.10
C VAL A 99 -9.68 -2.07 2.12
N GLU A 100 -8.69 -2.69 1.51
CA GLU A 100 -7.39 -2.09 1.27
C GLU A 100 -6.99 -2.23 -0.19
N LEU A 101 -6.46 -1.13 -0.74
CA LEU A 101 -5.92 -1.04 -2.10
C LEU A 101 -4.41 -0.99 -1.98
N PHE A 102 -3.70 -1.87 -2.68
CA PHE A 102 -2.24 -1.90 -2.72
C PHE A 102 -1.75 -1.72 -4.15
N GLN A 103 -0.87 -0.75 -4.38
CA GLN A 103 -0.20 -0.64 -5.68
C GLN A 103 0.94 -1.66 -5.71
N ILE A 104 0.87 -2.65 -6.60
CA ILE A 104 1.90 -3.68 -6.77
C ILE A 104 2.76 -3.31 -7.99
N LYS A 105 4.08 -3.47 -7.85
CA LYS A 105 5.07 -3.33 -8.92
C LYS A 105 4.75 -4.24 -10.10
N LYS A 106 4.97 -3.75 -11.32
CA LYS A 106 4.82 -4.49 -12.59
C LYS A 106 5.60 -5.80 -12.65
N SER A 107 6.69 -5.95 -11.91
CA SER A 107 7.48 -7.20 -11.82
C SER A 107 6.64 -8.39 -11.32
N ASN A 108 5.58 -8.10 -10.58
CA ASN A 108 4.65 -9.10 -10.03
C ASN A 108 3.34 -9.19 -10.84
N SER A 109 3.27 -8.55 -12.02
CA SER A 109 2.07 -8.55 -12.86
C SER A 109 1.94 -9.85 -13.68
N ASN A 110 1.79 -10.96 -12.97
CA ASN A 110 1.55 -12.29 -13.52
C ASN A 110 0.40 -12.99 -12.78
N LYS A 111 -0.20 -13.97 -13.45
CA LYS A 111 -1.39 -14.68 -12.92
C LYS A 111 -1.04 -15.52 -11.70
N GLU A 112 0.16 -16.10 -11.70
CA GLU A 112 0.69 -16.98 -10.66
C GLU A 112 0.80 -16.24 -9.32
N TYR A 113 1.22 -14.97 -9.34
CA TYR A 113 1.28 -14.10 -8.17
C TYR A 113 -0.08 -13.97 -7.49
N LEU A 114 -1.13 -13.60 -8.25
CA LEU A 114 -2.48 -13.45 -7.72
C LEU A 114 -3.05 -14.78 -7.22
N LEU A 115 -2.79 -15.89 -7.93
CA LEU A 115 -3.22 -17.23 -7.52
C LEU A 115 -2.54 -17.68 -6.22
N ALA A 116 -1.24 -17.40 -6.06
CA ALA A 116 -0.50 -17.71 -4.84
C ALA A 116 -1.07 -16.95 -3.63
N LEU A 117 -1.40 -15.67 -3.79
CA LEU A 117 -2.04 -14.88 -2.73
C LEU A 117 -3.43 -15.42 -2.37
N ARG A 118 -4.24 -15.80 -3.36
CA ARG A 118 -5.58 -16.41 -3.13
C ARG A 118 -5.46 -17.74 -2.38
N LYS A 119 -4.48 -18.57 -2.74
CA LYS A 119 -4.21 -19.85 -2.04
C LYS A 119 -3.77 -19.60 -0.59
N LYS A 120 -2.91 -18.60 -0.35
CA LYS A 120 -2.39 -18.27 0.99
C LYS A 120 -3.44 -17.59 1.88
N PHE A 121 -4.36 -16.83 1.30
CA PHE A 121 -5.38 -16.07 2.02
C PHE A 121 -6.80 -16.36 1.52
N PRO A 122 -7.32 -17.59 1.65
CA PRO A 122 -8.60 -18.00 1.08
C PRO A 122 -9.83 -17.30 1.69
N ARG A 123 -9.66 -16.65 2.85
CA ARG A 123 -10.70 -15.86 3.53
C ARG A 123 -10.80 -14.41 3.02
N LEU A 124 -9.88 -13.99 2.15
CA LEU A 124 -9.89 -12.67 1.52
C LEU A 124 -10.43 -12.79 0.10
N LYS A 125 -11.21 -11.79 -0.34
CA LYS A 125 -11.55 -11.60 -1.75
C LYS A 125 -10.47 -10.71 -2.36
N LEU A 126 -9.78 -11.24 -3.37
CA LEU A 126 -8.60 -10.62 -3.97
C LEU A 126 -8.84 -10.44 -5.46
N GLN A 127 -8.79 -9.20 -5.94
CA GLN A 127 -8.86 -8.91 -7.36
C GLN A 127 -7.81 -7.88 -7.76
N ALA A 128 -7.11 -8.16 -8.85
CA ALA A 128 -6.17 -7.23 -9.45
C ALA A 128 -6.86 -6.42 -10.55
N ILE A 129 -6.68 -5.12 -10.52
CA ILE A 129 -7.19 -4.17 -11.52
C ILE A 129 -5.99 -3.36 -12.04
N SER A 130 -5.83 -3.24 -13.36
CA SER A 130 -4.81 -2.39 -13.95
C SER A 130 -4.91 -0.98 -13.37
N SER A 131 -3.78 -0.43 -12.91
CA SER A 131 -3.81 0.87 -12.21
C SER A 131 -4.31 1.99 -13.11
N LYS A 132 -4.25 1.83 -14.44
CA LYS A 132 -4.75 2.78 -15.43
C LYS A 132 -6.27 3.01 -15.35
N PHE A 133 -7.01 2.06 -14.79
CA PHE A 133 -8.48 2.11 -14.67
C PHE A 133 -8.97 2.66 -13.34
N ILE A 134 -8.07 3.11 -12.47
CA ILE A 134 -8.44 3.70 -11.18
C ILE A 134 -7.87 5.12 -11.11
N LEU A 135 -8.77 6.10 -10.96
CA LEU A 135 -8.43 7.52 -10.81
C LEU A 135 -7.82 7.81 -9.44
N ASP A 136 -8.56 7.49 -8.38
CA ASP A 136 -8.20 7.80 -7.00
C ASP A 136 -8.98 6.92 -6.00
N LYS A 137 -8.84 7.26 -4.72
CA LYS A 137 -9.55 6.62 -3.61
C LYS A 137 -11.08 6.72 -3.75
N ASP A 138 -11.61 7.87 -4.17
CA ASP A 138 -13.06 8.08 -4.20
C ASP A 138 -13.69 7.25 -5.30
N HIS A 139 -13.09 7.25 -6.50
CA HIS A 139 -13.48 6.38 -7.60
C HIS A 139 -13.49 4.91 -7.20
N ALA A 140 -12.36 4.41 -6.66
CA ALA A 140 -12.27 3.02 -6.24
C ALA A 140 -13.31 2.67 -5.18
N LYS A 141 -13.48 3.52 -4.15
CA LYS A 141 -14.43 3.31 -3.06
C LYS A 141 -15.86 3.23 -3.58
N LYS A 142 -16.27 4.13 -4.48
CA LYS A 142 -17.62 4.15 -5.05
C LYS A 142 -17.89 2.89 -5.88
N ILE A 143 -16.98 2.49 -6.75
CA ILE A 143 -17.12 1.26 -7.56
C ILE A 143 -17.17 0.00 -6.67
N ILE A 144 -16.25 -0.14 -5.72
CA ILE A 144 -16.23 -1.30 -4.80
C ILE A 144 -17.49 -1.34 -3.93
N ASN A 145 -18.03 -0.19 -3.54
CA ASN A 145 -19.28 -0.10 -2.80
C ASN A 145 -20.47 -0.65 -3.60
N ILE A 146 -20.52 -0.44 -4.91
CA ILE A 146 -21.54 -1.06 -5.78
C ILE A 146 -21.47 -2.57 -5.65
N SER A 147 -20.30 -3.17 -5.92
CA SER A 147 -20.12 -4.64 -5.88
C SER A 147 -20.40 -5.23 -4.50
N ILE A 148 -19.98 -4.57 -3.41
CA ILE A 148 -20.31 -5.05 -2.05
C ILE A 148 -21.80 -4.96 -1.76
N ASN A 149 -22.49 -3.90 -2.20
CA ASN A 149 -23.94 -3.80 -2.02
C ASN A 149 -24.68 -4.86 -2.83
N LYS A 150 -24.26 -5.09 -4.08
CA LYS A 150 -24.81 -6.13 -4.95
C LYS A 150 -24.56 -7.54 -4.40
N LEU A 151 -23.38 -7.80 -3.84
CA LEU A 151 -23.10 -9.07 -3.13
C LEU A 151 -24.05 -9.30 -1.95
N ASN A 152 -24.33 -8.28 -1.14
CA ASN A 152 -25.21 -8.45 0.02
C ASN A 152 -26.70 -8.61 -0.35
N ASN A 153 -27.06 -8.30 -1.60
CA ASN A 153 -28.42 -8.37 -2.10
C ASN A 153 -28.59 -9.49 -3.15
N ASP A 154 -27.58 -10.36 -3.32
CA ASP A 154 -27.57 -11.43 -4.34
C ASP A 154 -27.82 -10.93 -5.78
N GLN A 155 -27.26 -9.76 -6.11
CA GLN A 155 -27.45 -9.04 -7.38
C GLN A 155 -26.13 -8.77 -8.13
N LEU A 156 -25.10 -9.58 -7.91
CA LEU A 156 -23.85 -9.44 -8.69
C LEU A 156 -24.10 -9.74 -10.18
N LEU A 157 -23.36 -9.07 -11.06
CA LEU A 157 -23.32 -9.40 -12.50
C LEU A 157 -22.67 -10.76 -12.79
N SER A 158 -22.09 -11.39 -11.78
CA SER A 158 -21.35 -12.63 -11.88
C SER A 158 -21.42 -13.40 -10.56
N GLU A 159 -21.03 -14.66 -10.56
CA GLU A 159 -21.04 -15.50 -9.35
C GLU A 159 -20.08 -15.02 -8.24
N LYS A 160 -19.07 -14.21 -8.59
CA LYS A 160 -17.98 -13.83 -7.68
C LYS A 160 -17.78 -12.33 -7.69
N ILE A 161 -17.65 -11.74 -6.51
CA ILE A 161 -17.37 -10.30 -6.37
C ILE A 161 -16.08 -9.89 -7.11
N GLU A 162 -15.09 -10.78 -7.21
CA GLU A 162 -13.86 -10.56 -7.97
C GLU A 162 -14.14 -10.26 -9.46
N THR A 163 -15.05 -11.01 -10.08
CA THR A 163 -15.45 -10.81 -11.47
C THR A 163 -16.38 -9.61 -11.61
N ASP A 164 -17.30 -9.40 -10.66
CA ASP A 164 -18.16 -8.20 -10.66
C ASP A 164 -17.33 -6.91 -10.60
N LEU A 165 -16.27 -6.88 -9.79
CA LEU A 165 -15.33 -5.74 -9.75
C LEU A 165 -14.70 -5.48 -11.13
N LEU A 166 -14.24 -6.52 -11.85
CA LEU A 166 -13.71 -6.36 -13.20
C LEU A 166 -14.74 -5.73 -14.14
N LEU A 167 -15.97 -6.24 -14.14
CA LEU A 167 -17.07 -5.75 -14.98
C LEU A 167 -17.41 -4.29 -14.68
N ARG A 168 -17.50 -3.92 -13.40
CA ARG A 168 -17.81 -2.55 -12.95
C ARG A 168 -16.69 -1.57 -13.27
N PHE A 169 -15.42 -1.93 -13.10
CA PHE A 169 -14.30 -1.07 -13.52
C PHE A 169 -14.16 -0.96 -15.04
N ALA A 170 -14.60 -1.98 -15.78
CA ALA A 170 -14.57 -2.00 -17.24
C ALA A 170 -15.81 -1.36 -17.91
N ASN A 171 -16.85 -1.02 -17.14
CA ASN A 171 -18.16 -0.58 -17.64
C ASN A 171 -18.70 -1.49 -18.76
N THR A 172 -18.61 -2.81 -18.58
CA THR A 172 -19.10 -3.81 -19.52
C THR A 172 -19.67 -5.02 -18.79
N THR A 173 -20.59 -5.76 -19.42
CA THR A 173 -21.06 -7.07 -18.97
C THR A 173 -20.24 -8.23 -19.57
N GLN A 174 -19.35 -7.94 -20.53
CA GLN A 174 -18.51 -8.94 -21.18
C GLN A 174 -17.27 -9.27 -20.33
N ILE A 175 -17.25 -10.46 -19.73
CA ILE A 175 -16.17 -10.92 -18.83
C ILE A 175 -14.81 -10.93 -19.54
N ASN A 176 -14.76 -11.43 -20.77
CA ASN A 176 -13.50 -11.51 -21.52
C ASN A 176 -12.91 -10.11 -21.79
N ASP A 177 -13.76 -9.14 -22.11
CA ASP A 177 -13.33 -7.76 -22.34
C ASP A 177 -12.85 -7.10 -21.04
N ALA A 178 -13.55 -7.35 -19.93
CA ALA A 178 -13.14 -6.83 -18.63
C ALA A 178 -11.81 -7.42 -18.17
N ILE A 179 -11.60 -8.73 -18.31
CA ILE A 179 -10.33 -9.39 -17.97
C ILE A 179 -9.20 -8.85 -18.85
N LYS A 180 -9.42 -8.78 -20.18
CA LYS A 180 -8.39 -8.38 -21.15
C LYS A 180 -7.95 -6.93 -20.94
N ASN A 181 -8.88 -6.02 -20.71
CA ASN A 181 -8.59 -4.59 -20.69
C ASN A 181 -8.30 -4.05 -19.29
N VAL A 182 -9.00 -4.55 -18.27
CA VAL A 182 -8.99 -3.99 -16.90
C VAL A 182 -8.30 -4.91 -15.90
N GLY A 183 -8.15 -6.18 -16.21
CA GLY A 183 -7.44 -7.15 -15.38
C GLY A 183 -5.92 -6.94 -15.35
N LEU A 184 -5.21 -7.99 -14.91
CA LEU A 184 -3.75 -8.04 -14.94
C LEU A 184 -3.24 -7.96 -16.38
N SER A 185 -2.34 -7.02 -16.64
CA SER A 185 -1.62 -6.89 -17.90
C SER A 185 -0.12 -7.05 -17.66
N LYS A 186 0.58 -7.71 -18.58
CA LYS A 186 2.03 -7.90 -18.47
C LYS A 186 2.75 -6.54 -18.40
N ASP A 187 3.77 -6.48 -17.54
CA ASP A 187 4.65 -5.33 -17.40
C ASP A 187 3.97 -4.00 -17.03
N GLU A 188 2.74 -4.06 -16.53
CA GLU A 188 2.01 -2.92 -15.99
C GLU A 188 1.82 -3.03 -14.50
N ASN A 189 1.89 -1.88 -13.81
CA ASN A 189 1.53 -1.83 -12.41
C ASN A 189 0.02 -2.07 -12.27
N PHE A 190 -0.38 -2.71 -11.17
CA PHE A 190 -1.78 -2.96 -10.87
C PHE A 190 -2.09 -2.61 -9.43
N ILE A 191 -3.38 -2.38 -9.17
CA ILE A 191 -3.90 -2.22 -7.83
C ILE A 191 -4.55 -3.54 -7.41
N LEU A 192 -4.02 -4.13 -6.35
CA LEU A 192 -4.63 -5.26 -5.68
C LEU A 192 -5.72 -4.74 -4.74
N ILE A 193 -6.97 -5.07 -5.05
CA ILE A 193 -8.13 -4.84 -4.20
C ILE A 193 -8.26 -6.02 -3.25
N VAL A 194 -8.20 -5.73 -1.95
CA VAL A 194 -8.33 -6.71 -0.87
C VAL A 194 -9.58 -6.41 -0.07
N ILE A 195 -10.50 -7.36 0.02
CA ILE A 195 -11.75 -7.24 0.78
C ILE A 195 -11.82 -8.39 1.79
N GLY A 196 -11.98 -8.07 3.08
CA GLY A 196 -12.09 -9.09 4.12
C GLY A 196 -12.11 -8.52 5.54
N ASN A 197 -11.70 -9.32 6.52
CA ASN A 197 -11.58 -8.85 7.90
C ASN A 197 -10.22 -8.16 8.14
N LYS A 198 -10.17 -7.26 9.12
CA LYS A 198 -8.97 -6.45 9.44
C LYS A 198 -7.73 -7.29 9.70
N SER A 199 -7.86 -8.39 10.44
CA SER A 199 -6.72 -9.24 10.82
C SER A 199 -6.04 -9.90 9.61
N ASN A 200 -6.84 -10.50 8.70
CA ASN A 200 -6.30 -11.16 7.51
C ASN A 200 -5.71 -10.15 6.51
N VAL A 201 -6.32 -8.96 6.38
CA VAL A 201 -5.80 -7.89 5.53
C VAL A 201 -4.42 -7.42 6.04
N LEU A 202 -4.25 -7.26 7.35
CA LEU A 202 -2.96 -6.90 7.95
C LEU A 202 -1.89 -7.98 7.68
N LYS A 203 -2.24 -9.25 7.81
CA LYS A 203 -1.32 -10.37 7.50
C LYS A 203 -0.92 -10.39 6.03
N LEU A 204 -1.85 -10.10 5.11
CA LEU A 204 -1.53 -9.98 3.69
C LEU A 204 -0.58 -8.82 3.44
N HIS A 205 -0.84 -7.65 4.02
CA HIS A 205 0.03 -6.47 3.86
C HIS A 205 1.49 -6.77 4.28
N GLN A 206 1.68 -7.48 5.39
CA GLN A 206 3.02 -7.87 5.85
C GLN A 206 3.76 -8.80 4.88
N VAL A 207 3.03 -9.59 4.08
CA VAL A 207 3.61 -10.52 3.09
C VAL A 207 3.99 -9.80 1.81
N ILE A 208 3.25 -8.77 1.41
CA ILE A 208 3.45 -8.08 0.11
C ILE A 208 4.19 -6.74 0.24
N CYS A 209 4.67 -6.37 1.43
CA CYS A 209 5.20 -5.02 1.68
C CYS A 209 6.34 -4.64 0.73
N ASP A 210 7.17 -5.60 0.35
CA ASP A 210 8.33 -5.39 -0.52
C ASP A 210 7.93 -5.29 -2.01
N ASP A 211 6.72 -5.72 -2.34
CA ASP A 211 6.12 -5.67 -3.68
C ASP A 211 5.44 -4.33 -3.98
N LEU A 212 5.32 -3.45 -2.99
CA LEU A 212 4.51 -2.24 -3.09
C LEU A 212 5.23 -1.10 -3.82
N GLU A 213 4.45 -0.29 -4.54
CA GLU A 213 4.84 1.02 -5.06
C GLU A 213 3.90 2.11 -4.51
N ILE A 214 4.19 3.38 -4.76
CA ILE A 214 3.32 4.50 -4.41
C ILE A 214 2.00 4.40 -5.20
N ILE A 215 0.88 4.34 -4.48
CA ILE A 215 -0.47 4.29 -5.07
C ILE A 215 -0.85 5.64 -5.67
N PHE A 216 -1.56 5.59 -6.80
CA PHE A 216 -2.05 6.78 -7.51
C PHE A 216 -0.95 7.78 -7.91
N LYS A 217 0.28 7.29 -8.13
CA LYS A 217 1.40 8.11 -8.61
C LYS A 217 1.13 8.73 -9.98
N ASN A 218 0.45 7.98 -10.87
CA ASN A 218 0.19 8.40 -12.24
C ASN A 218 -1.22 8.98 -12.38
N ASN A 219 -1.34 10.08 -13.13
CA ASN A 219 -2.63 10.64 -13.51
C ASN A 219 -3.20 9.90 -14.72
N ASN A 220 -4.27 9.14 -14.50
CA ASN A 220 -4.90 8.31 -15.53
C ASN A 220 -6.11 8.96 -16.22
N ILE A 221 -6.43 10.24 -15.92
CA ILE A 221 -7.63 10.93 -16.43
C ILE A 221 -7.69 10.88 -17.96
N TYR A 222 -6.59 11.20 -18.65
CA TYR A 222 -6.56 11.22 -20.11
C TYR A 222 -6.81 9.82 -20.70
N PHE A 223 -6.14 8.80 -20.16
CA PHE A 223 -6.32 7.41 -20.59
C PHE A 223 -7.78 6.97 -20.44
N ILE A 224 -8.36 7.17 -19.26
CA ILE A 224 -9.74 6.76 -18.93
C ILE A 224 -10.74 7.47 -19.85
N LYS A 225 -10.60 8.78 -20.06
CA LYS A 225 -11.48 9.52 -20.96
C LYS A 225 -11.40 9.00 -22.39
N LYS A 226 -10.20 8.73 -22.88
CA LYS A 226 -10.01 8.16 -24.22
C LYS A 226 -10.61 6.76 -24.32
N TYR A 227 -10.38 5.91 -23.32
CA TYR A 227 -10.90 4.54 -23.28
C TYR A 227 -12.43 4.50 -23.30
N PHE A 228 -13.09 5.32 -22.48
CA PHE A 228 -14.55 5.36 -22.37
C PHE A 228 -15.24 6.33 -23.34
N GLY A 229 -14.50 6.98 -24.25
CA GLY A 229 -15.06 7.95 -25.19
C GLY A 229 -15.69 9.19 -24.52
N ILE A 230 -15.16 9.63 -23.38
CA ILE A 230 -15.72 10.74 -22.58
C ILE A 230 -15.11 12.07 -23.02
N SER A 231 -15.95 12.93 -23.60
CA SER A 231 -15.56 14.27 -24.04
C SER A 231 -15.50 15.28 -22.89
N ASN A 232 -14.78 16.40 -23.09
CA ASN A 232 -14.82 17.53 -22.16
C ASN A 232 -16.20 18.18 -22.08
N GLN A 233 -16.96 18.18 -23.19
CA GLN A 233 -18.29 18.74 -23.23
C GLN A 233 -19.24 17.96 -22.32
N THR A 234 -19.18 16.63 -22.37
CA THR A 234 -19.92 15.73 -21.47
C THR A 234 -19.59 15.98 -20.00
N LEU A 235 -18.33 16.23 -19.66
CA LEU A 235 -17.96 16.51 -18.27
C LEU A 235 -18.45 17.86 -17.76
N ARG A 236 -18.53 18.88 -18.63
CA ARG A 236 -19.02 20.21 -18.28
C ARG A 236 -20.52 20.27 -18.03
N SER A 237 -21.29 19.33 -18.58
CA SER A 237 -22.74 19.24 -18.35
C SER A 237 -23.11 18.52 -17.05
N ILE A 238 -22.14 17.98 -16.32
CA ILE A 238 -22.37 17.29 -15.05
C ILE A 238 -22.09 18.27 -13.90
N GLU A 239 -23.13 18.62 -13.15
CA GLU A 239 -23.00 19.48 -11.97
C GLU A 239 -22.38 18.70 -10.79
N SER A 240 -21.06 18.58 -10.79
CA SER A 240 -20.32 17.92 -9.72
C SER A 240 -18.90 18.46 -9.57
N LYS A 241 -18.33 18.34 -8.36
CA LYS A 241 -16.91 18.58 -8.08
C LYS A 241 -16.01 17.48 -8.66
N THR A 242 -16.56 16.29 -8.93
CA THR A 242 -15.84 15.11 -9.44
C THR A 242 -16.55 14.48 -10.64
N PRO A 243 -16.83 15.24 -11.72
CA PRO A 243 -17.75 14.82 -12.78
C PRO A 243 -17.33 13.55 -13.50
N LEU A 244 -16.02 13.32 -13.67
CA LEU A 244 -15.52 12.10 -14.28
C LEU A 244 -15.74 10.87 -13.38
N VAL A 245 -15.51 11.01 -12.07
CA VAL A 245 -15.75 9.92 -11.11
C VAL A 245 -17.22 9.56 -11.11
N ASP A 246 -18.10 10.56 -11.04
CA ASP A 246 -19.53 10.32 -10.93
C ASP A 246 -20.09 9.70 -12.20
N LEU A 247 -19.66 10.13 -13.39
CA LEU A 247 -20.04 9.52 -14.65
C LEU A 247 -19.61 8.05 -14.77
N LEU A 248 -18.39 7.72 -14.34
CA LEU A 248 -17.90 6.33 -14.37
C LEU A 248 -18.68 5.45 -13.38
N VAL A 249 -18.98 5.99 -12.19
CA VAL A 249 -19.75 5.30 -11.16
C VAL A 249 -21.20 5.10 -11.59
N GLU A 250 -21.80 6.08 -12.25
CA GLU A 250 -23.14 5.97 -12.83
C GLU A 250 -23.17 4.85 -13.88
N LYS A 251 -22.26 4.88 -14.86
CA LYS A 251 -22.11 3.82 -15.88
C LYS A 251 -21.92 2.44 -15.25
N ALA A 252 -21.10 2.35 -14.22
CA ALA A 252 -20.89 1.11 -13.50
C ALA A 252 -22.15 0.65 -12.76
N THR A 253 -22.96 1.57 -12.22
CA THR A 253 -24.17 1.26 -11.45
C THR A 253 -25.29 0.70 -12.32
N ILE A 254 -25.45 1.23 -13.54
CA ILE A 254 -26.53 0.85 -14.46
C ILE A 254 -26.29 -0.46 -15.22
N LEU A 255 -25.13 -1.12 -15.06
CA LEU A 255 -24.94 -2.46 -15.62
C LEU A 255 -25.90 -3.44 -14.90
N ILE A 256 -26.64 -4.22 -15.69
CA ILE A 256 -27.63 -5.22 -15.27
C ILE A 256 -27.26 -6.55 -15.90
#